data_AF-N4TUW4-F1
#
_entry.id   AF-N4TUW4-F1
#
_cell.length_a   1.000
_cell.length_b   1.000
_cell.length_c   1.000
_cell.angle_alpha   90.00
_cell.angle_beta   90.00
_cell.angle_gamma   90.00
#
_symmetry.space_group_name_H-M   'P 1'
#
loop_
_entity.id
_entity.type
_entity.pdbx_description
1 polymer ?
#
loop_
_entity_poly.entity_id
_entity_poly.type
_entity_poly.pdbx_seq_one_letter_code
_entity_poly.pdbx_strand_id
1 'polypeptide(L)'
;MFSGLNVLCLLAGIPTPPIHAHADDKGALHEDLAHSRRRLLVISDQCIRFIGEASLKADAFQIDMDDLVEQAKLQTSLDAWHAQLYGLLERMQAASKSVKQEPLNLLLVHYKVIYIWLRVCTAAAETATDAYHTDFEELVHYAEQITKLSARMATPQLLSFDIQILGPLYYAVLKCRYPTTRRRALELLRLAPRREGLWNAHHAYVTAKRIIELEERHLNAQGLPDEASRLHGLTLPNDESRIFNPSEMPFDFQDFDHRIVSSPAYPCTLEARFLTKPWGLLGEWQETIEYIKL
;
A
#
# COMPACT_ATOMS: atom_id res chain seq x y z
N MET A 1 -2.29 22.49 -2.52
CA MET A 1 -1.28 22.17 -3.56
C MET A 1 -0.26 21.14 -3.08
N PHE A 2 0.07 21.06 -1.78
CA PHE A 2 1.07 20.11 -1.26
C PHE A 2 0.52 18.84 -0.59
N SER A 3 -0.80 18.62 -0.59
CA SER A 3 -1.44 17.50 0.11
C SER A 3 -0.97 16.12 -0.38
N GLY A 4 -0.73 15.95 -1.68
CA GLY A 4 -0.20 14.70 -2.23
C GLY A 4 1.23 14.41 -1.77
N LEU A 5 2.10 15.42 -1.82
CA LEU A 5 3.48 15.33 -1.32
C LEU A 5 3.51 15.03 0.19
N ASN A 6 2.58 15.63 0.96
CA ASN A 6 2.47 15.40 2.39
C ASN A 6 2.22 13.90 2.69
N VAL A 7 1.24 13.30 2.02
CA VAL A 7 0.96 11.85 2.16
C VAL A 7 2.16 11.01 1.71
N LEU A 8 2.83 11.36 0.60
CA LEU A 8 4.03 10.64 0.16
C LEU A 8 5.18 10.70 1.17
N CYS A 9 5.34 11.84 1.86
CA CYS A 9 6.30 12.00 2.94
C CYS A 9 5.95 11.12 4.14
N LEU A 10 4.68 11.08 4.56
CA LEU A 10 4.22 10.20 5.64
C LEU A 10 4.44 8.71 5.31
N LEU A 11 4.12 8.31 4.07
CA LEU A 11 4.39 6.95 3.58
C LEU A 11 5.88 6.61 3.57
N ALA A 12 6.75 7.61 3.51
CA ALA A 12 8.21 7.48 3.59
C ALA A 12 8.75 7.67 5.03
N GLY A 13 7.89 7.68 6.06
CA GLY A 13 8.29 7.83 7.46
C GLY A 13 8.67 9.25 7.87
N ILE A 14 8.45 10.25 7.00
CA ILE A 14 8.80 11.65 7.28
C ILE A 14 7.61 12.33 7.94
N PRO A 15 7.75 12.83 9.17
CA PRO A 15 6.68 13.55 9.84
C PRO A 15 6.44 14.89 9.15
N THR A 16 5.16 15.21 8.98
CA THR A 16 4.67 16.42 8.33
C THR A 16 3.50 17.01 9.12
N PRO A 17 3.17 18.31 8.93
CA PRO A 17 1.98 18.90 9.53
C PRO A 17 0.69 18.19 9.06
N PRO A 18 -0.29 17.98 9.95
CA PRO A 18 -1.58 17.38 9.59
C PRO A 18 -2.30 18.15 8.49
N ILE A 19 -2.98 17.43 7.61
CA ILE A 19 -3.85 18.07 6.62
C ILE A 19 -5.21 18.31 7.27
N HIS A 20 -5.62 19.57 7.34
CA HIS A 20 -6.94 19.93 7.85
C HIS A 20 -7.93 20.14 6.70
N ALA A 21 -9.14 19.57 6.84
CA ALA A 21 -10.26 19.93 5.99
C ALA A 21 -10.65 21.40 6.21
N HIS A 22 -11.10 22.08 5.17
CA HIS A 22 -11.77 23.37 5.34
C HIS A 22 -13.11 23.16 6.08
N ALA A 23 -13.51 24.13 6.91
CA ALA A 23 -14.73 24.02 7.72
C ALA A 23 -15.99 23.75 6.88
N ASP A 24 -16.07 24.33 5.67
CA ASP A 24 -17.16 24.16 4.72
C ASP A 24 -17.20 22.76 4.05
N ASP A 25 -16.09 22.01 4.08
CA ASP A 25 -16.02 20.69 3.43
C ASP A 25 -16.57 19.55 4.30
N LYS A 26 -16.85 19.81 5.59
CA LYS A 26 -17.38 18.80 6.52
C LYS A 26 -18.84 18.50 6.18
N GLY A 27 -19.07 17.39 5.49
CA GLY A 27 -20.40 16.90 5.13
C GLY A 27 -20.95 17.43 3.80
N ALA A 28 -20.19 18.27 3.10
CA ALA A 28 -20.54 18.73 1.76
C ALA A 28 -20.53 17.56 0.75
N LEU A 29 -21.41 17.60 -0.26
CA LEU A 29 -21.41 16.60 -1.33
C LEU A 29 -20.15 16.74 -2.21
N HIS A 30 -19.69 15.64 -2.81
CA HIS A 30 -18.61 15.71 -3.79
C HIS A 30 -19.07 16.48 -5.04
N GLU A 31 -18.56 17.68 -5.28
CA GLU A 31 -18.86 18.48 -6.46
C GLU A 31 -18.35 17.87 -7.78
N ASP A 32 -17.08 17.46 -7.80
CA ASP A 32 -16.42 16.82 -8.93
C ASP A 32 -15.32 15.83 -8.46
N LEU A 33 -14.67 15.15 -9.40
CA LEU A 33 -13.60 14.19 -9.10
C LEU A 33 -12.38 14.85 -8.45
N ALA A 34 -12.09 16.12 -8.76
CA ALA A 34 -10.96 16.83 -8.16
C ALA A 34 -11.23 17.20 -6.69
N HIS A 35 -12.47 17.57 -6.38
CA HIS A 35 -12.95 17.78 -5.02
C HIS A 35 -12.95 16.48 -4.23
N SER A 36 -13.48 15.40 -4.80
CA SER A 36 -13.42 14.06 -4.19
C SER A 36 -11.97 13.63 -3.91
N ARG A 37 -11.04 13.91 -4.82
CA ARG A 37 -9.59 13.67 -4.64
C ARG A 37 -9.02 14.43 -3.44
N ARG A 38 -9.31 15.74 -3.34
CA ARG A 38 -8.83 16.55 -2.20
C ARG A 38 -9.34 16.00 -0.87
N ARG A 39 -10.60 15.60 -0.82
CA ARG A 39 -11.20 15.01 0.39
C ARG A 39 -10.62 13.65 0.73
N LEU A 40 -10.36 12.81 -0.27
CA LEU A 40 -9.68 11.53 -0.04
C LEU A 40 -8.31 11.77 0.59
N LEU A 41 -7.50 12.69 0.06
CA LEU A 41 -6.16 13.00 0.59
C LEU A 41 -6.18 13.44 2.06
N VAL A 42 -7.19 14.18 2.49
CA VAL A 42 -7.35 14.58 3.90
C VAL A 42 -7.63 13.36 4.78
N ILE A 43 -8.55 12.50 4.36
CA ILE A 43 -8.88 11.26 5.08
C ILE A 43 -7.67 10.32 5.09
N SER A 44 -6.93 10.23 3.98
CA SER A 44 -5.70 9.45 3.85
C SER A 44 -4.63 9.88 4.85
N ASP A 45 -4.38 11.19 5.00
CA ASP A 45 -3.41 11.71 5.98
C ASP A 45 -3.77 11.27 7.41
N GLN A 46 -5.05 11.40 7.78
CA GLN A 46 -5.53 10.97 9.11
C GLN A 46 -5.37 9.45 9.30
N CYS A 47 -5.76 8.67 8.29
CA CYS A 47 -5.63 7.21 8.33
C CYS A 47 -4.18 6.78 8.45
N ILE A 48 -3.26 7.32 7.64
CA ILE A 48 -1.85 6.91 7.60
C ILE A 48 -1.15 7.22 8.93
N ARG A 49 -1.46 8.36 9.56
CA ARG A 49 -0.94 8.69 10.90
C ARG A 49 -1.40 7.68 11.95
N PHE A 50 -2.71 7.43 12.02
CA PHE A 50 -3.27 6.45 12.94
C PHE A 50 -2.69 5.05 12.69
N ILE A 51 -2.60 4.63 11.43
CA ILE A 51 -2.01 3.35 11.03
C ILE A 51 -0.58 3.21 11.54
N GLY A 52 0.25 4.26 11.42
CA GLY A 52 1.62 4.24 11.91
C GLY A 52 1.72 4.00 13.41
N GLU A 53 0.89 4.70 14.19
CA GLU A 53 0.83 4.54 15.65
C GLU A 53 0.22 3.18 16.07
N ALA A 54 -0.90 2.81 15.45
CA ALA A 54 -1.63 1.57 15.74
C ALA A 54 -0.80 0.34 15.41
N SER A 55 -0.05 0.34 14.30
CA SER A 55 0.77 -0.82 13.92
C SER A 55 1.87 -1.09 14.95
N LEU A 56 2.52 -0.05 15.47
CA LEU A 56 3.53 -0.18 16.54
C LEU A 56 2.91 -0.74 17.83
N LYS A 57 1.71 -0.27 18.20
CA LYS A 57 0.98 -0.81 19.35
C LYS A 57 0.53 -2.25 19.12
N ALA A 58 0.07 -2.59 17.92
CA ALA A 58 -0.34 -3.94 17.56
C ALA A 58 0.83 -4.93 17.67
N ASP A 59 2.01 -4.55 17.16
CA ASP A 59 3.24 -5.34 17.30
C ASP A 59 3.64 -5.59 18.75
N ALA A 60 3.35 -4.63 19.63
CA ALA A 60 3.58 -4.70 21.08
C ALA A 60 2.42 -5.33 21.87
N PHE A 61 1.32 -5.73 21.22
CA PHE A 61 0.08 -6.20 21.85
C PHE A 61 -0.53 -5.21 22.85
N GLN A 62 -0.44 -3.91 22.52
CA GLN A 62 -0.86 -2.78 23.35
C GLN A 62 -2.04 -2.01 22.75
N ILE A 63 -2.80 -2.61 21.82
CA ILE A 63 -4.03 -2.02 21.30
C ILE A 63 -5.05 -1.90 22.41
N ASP A 64 -5.55 -0.69 22.62
CA ASP A 64 -6.58 -0.38 23.61
C ASP A 64 -7.94 -0.08 22.97
N MET A 65 -8.94 0.24 23.80
CA MET A 65 -10.28 0.57 23.33
C MET A 65 -10.34 1.89 22.55
N ASP A 66 -9.49 2.86 22.89
CA ASP A 66 -9.47 4.16 22.21
C ASP A 66 -8.94 4.00 20.79
N ASP A 67 -7.93 3.13 20.59
CA ASP A 67 -7.42 2.77 19.26
C ASP A 67 -8.51 2.15 18.37
N LEU A 68 -9.30 1.21 18.92
CA LEU A 68 -10.39 0.56 18.18
C LEU A 68 -11.52 1.55 17.84
N VAL A 69 -11.83 2.47 18.76
CA VAL A 69 -12.80 3.54 18.53
C VAL A 69 -12.31 4.48 17.42
N GLU A 70 -11.03 4.84 17.42
CA GLU A 70 -10.46 5.72 16.39
C GLU A 70 -10.41 5.03 15.02
N GLN A 71 -10.02 3.75 14.97
CA GLN A 71 -10.10 2.92 13.76
C GLN A 71 -11.52 2.94 13.18
N ALA A 72 -12.55 2.72 14.01
CA ALA A 72 -13.95 2.70 13.58
C ALA A 72 -14.44 4.06 13.03
N LYS A 73 -14.02 5.18 13.64
CA LYS A 73 -14.35 6.53 13.14
C LYS A 73 -13.73 6.80 11.77
N LEU A 74 -12.45 6.47 11.60
CA LEU A 74 -11.75 6.64 10.33
C LEU A 74 -12.35 5.73 9.24
N GLN A 75 -12.73 4.50 9.61
CA GLN A 75 -13.41 3.58 8.71
C GLN A 75 -14.75 4.15 8.24
N THR A 76 -15.56 4.65 9.16
CA THR A 76 -16.83 5.32 8.86
C THR A 76 -16.63 6.52 7.93
N SER A 77 -15.54 7.26 8.11
CA SER A 77 -15.20 8.41 7.27
C SER A 77 -14.83 8.00 5.84
N LEU A 78 -14.07 6.90 5.67
CA LEU A 78 -13.76 6.33 4.35
C LEU A 78 -15.01 5.79 3.66
N ASP A 79 -15.88 5.08 4.37
CA ASP A 79 -17.11 4.53 3.83
C ASP A 79 -18.07 5.63 3.38
N ALA A 80 -18.19 6.70 4.19
CA ALA A 80 -18.95 7.89 3.82
C ALA A 80 -18.39 8.58 2.57
N TRP A 81 -17.07 8.70 2.46
CA TRP A 81 -16.43 9.23 1.25
C TRP A 81 -16.73 8.37 0.01
N HIS A 82 -16.67 7.04 0.15
CA HIS A 82 -16.94 6.12 -0.96
C HIS A 82 -18.40 6.20 -1.43
N ALA A 83 -19.35 6.24 -0.49
CA ALA A 83 -20.76 6.45 -0.81
C ALA A 83 -21.01 7.79 -1.53
N GLN A 84 -20.34 8.86 -1.09
CA GLN A 84 -20.43 10.18 -1.73
C GLN A 84 -19.80 10.21 -3.14
N LEU A 85 -18.77 9.40 -3.40
CA LEU A 85 -18.22 9.22 -4.74
C LEU A 85 -19.24 8.58 -5.68
N TYR A 86 -19.92 7.50 -5.28
CA TYR A 86 -20.98 6.90 -6.10
C TYR A 86 -22.13 7.87 -6.37
N GLY A 87 -22.59 8.60 -5.36
CA GLY A 87 -23.62 9.64 -5.55
C GLY A 87 -23.17 10.80 -6.47
N LEU A 88 -21.87 11.06 -6.59
CA LEU A 88 -21.34 11.96 -7.64
C LEU A 88 -21.41 11.30 -9.02
N LEU A 89 -20.99 10.04 -9.15
CA LEU A 89 -21.00 9.33 -10.43
C LEU A 89 -22.43 9.20 -11.01
N GLU A 90 -23.41 8.88 -10.17
CA GLU A 90 -24.83 8.83 -10.55
C GLU A 90 -25.33 10.18 -11.07
N ARG A 91 -25.01 11.27 -10.36
CA ARG A 91 -25.37 12.64 -10.80
C ARG A 91 -24.68 13.03 -12.10
N MET A 92 -23.42 12.64 -12.31
CA MET A 92 -22.71 12.88 -13.57
C MET A 92 -23.36 12.13 -14.72
N GLN A 93 -23.76 10.89 -14.49
CA GLN A 93 -24.46 10.06 -15.48
C GLN A 93 -25.83 10.65 -15.82
N ALA A 94 -26.62 11.06 -14.82
CA ALA A 94 -27.92 11.72 -15.03
C ALA A 94 -27.79 13.04 -15.80
N ALA A 95 -26.67 13.76 -15.64
CA ALA A 95 -26.35 14.96 -16.39
C ALA A 95 -25.69 14.70 -17.76
N SER A 96 -25.63 13.44 -18.22
CA SER A 96 -24.97 13.02 -19.46
C SER A 96 -23.50 13.50 -19.60
N LYS A 97 -22.81 13.70 -18.47
CA LYS A 97 -21.40 14.10 -18.46
C LYS A 97 -20.51 12.86 -18.56
N SER A 98 -19.55 12.88 -19.48
CA SER A 98 -18.55 11.81 -19.59
C SER A 98 -17.65 11.78 -18.35
N VAL A 99 -17.67 10.67 -17.60
CA VAL A 99 -16.74 10.44 -16.49
C VAL A 99 -15.39 10.01 -17.05
N LYS A 100 -14.34 10.76 -16.71
CA LYS A 100 -12.96 10.36 -17.03
C LYS A 100 -12.59 9.15 -16.17
N GLN A 101 -12.30 8.02 -16.81
CA GLN A 101 -12.04 6.75 -16.13
C GLN A 101 -10.72 6.74 -15.36
N GLU A 102 -9.66 7.37 -15.89
CA GLU A 102 -8.34 7.36 -15.26
C GLU A 102 -8.32 8.03 -13.87
N PRO A 103 -8.81 9.28 -13.69
CA PRO A 103 -8.89 9.89 -12.35
C PRO A 103 -9.77 9.10 -11.38
N LEU A 104 -10.87 8.49 -11.88
CA LEU A 104 -11.74 7.65 -11.06
C LEU A 104 -11.00 6.40 -10.58
N ASN A 105 -10.35 5.68 -11.48
CA ASN A 105 -9.57 4.48 -11.13
C ASN A 105 -8.48 4.82 -10.12
N LEU A 106 -7.81 5.97 -10.27
CA LEU A 106 -6.79 6.41 -9.32
C LEU A 106 -7.38 6.61 -7.91
N LEU A 107 -8.55 7.26 -7.81
CA LEU A 107 -9.27 7.40 -6.53
C LEU A 107 -9.63 6.05 -5.92
N LEU A 108 -10.10 5.11 -6.72
CA LEU A 108 -10.51 3.78 -6.26
C LEU A 108 -9.30 2.94 -5.80
N VAL A 109 -8.16 3.03 -6.48
CA VAL A 109 -6.90 2.41 -6.03
C VAL A 109 -6.49 2.93 -4.65
N HIS A 110 -6.48 4.26 -4.47
CA HIS A 110 -6.11 4.89 -3.20
C HIS A 110 -7.10 4.58 -2.08
N TYR A 111 -8.39 4.59 -2.37
CA TYR A 111 -9.41 4.17 -1.42
C TYR A 111 -9.19 2.72 -0.97
N LYS A 112 -9.02 1.79 -1.92
CA LYS A 112 -8.87 0.36 -1.61
C LYS A 112 -7.63 0.07 -0.76
N VAL A 113 -6.48 0.67 -1.09
CA VAL A 113 -5.26 0.42 -0.29
C VAL A 113 -5.42 0.92 1.15
N ILE A 114 -5.96 2.12 1.34
CA ILE A 114 -6.14 2.71 2.67
C ILE A 114 -7.22 1.97 3.44
N TYR A 115 -8.30 1.56 2.75
CA TYR A 115 -9.36 0.76 3.33
C TYR A 115 -8.81 -0.55 3.91
N ILE A 116 -8.06 -1.32 3.12
CA ILE A 116 -7.47 -2.57 3.59
C ILE A 116 -6.51 -2.30 4.74
N TRP A 117 -5.61 -1.33 4.59
CA TRP A 117 -4.58 -1.05 5.59
C TRP A 117 -5.17 -0.60 6.93
N LEU A 118 -6.16 0.30 6.90
CA LEU A 118 -6.87 0.74 8.10
C LEU A 118 -7.60 -0.42 8.79
N ARG A 119 -8.18 -1.36 8.03
CA ARG A 119 -8.90 -2.50 8.58
C ARG A 119 -8.03 -3.50 9.33
N VAL A 120 -6.73 -3.55 9.02
CA VAL A 120 -5.79 -4.53 9.58
C VAL A 120 -4.74 -3.93 10.51
N CYS A 121 -4.60 -2.61 10.60
CA CYS A 121 -3.50 -1.96 11.35
C CYS A 121 -3.51 -2.19 12.87
N THR A 122 -4.62 -2.69 13.43
CA THR A 122 -4.75 -3.07 14.85
C THR A 122 -4.52 -4.56 15.09
N ALA A 123 -4.28 -5.35 14.04
CA ALA A 123 -3.96 -6.76 14.14
C ALA A 123 -2.44 -6.97 14.15
N ALA A 124 -1.95 -7.74 15.13
CA ALA A 124 -0.53 -8.13 15.20
C ALA A 124 -0.16 -9.17 14.13
N ALA A 125 -1.13 -9.87 13.57
CA ALA A 125 -0.95 -10.99 12.64
C ALA A 125 -0.97 -10.51 11.18
N GLU A 126 0.05 -10.86 10.40
CA GLU A 126 0.12 -10.51 8.96
C GLU A 126 -0.99 -11.21 8.15
N THR A 127 -1.44 -12.39 8.62
CA THR A 127 -2.61 -13.14 8.12
C THR A 127 -3.92 -12.35 8.10
N ALA A 128 -4.05 -11.27 8.88
CA ALA A 128 -5.25 -10.42 8.86
C ALA A 128 -5.57 -9.85 7.47
N THR A 129 -4.54 -9.64 6.64
CA THR A 129 -4.68 -9.14 5.26
C THR A 129 -5.34 -10.13 4.30
N ASP A 130 -5.29 -11.43 4.62
CA ASP A 130 -5.78 -12.46 3.70
C ASP A 130 -7.31 -12.47 3.54
N ALA A 131 -8.01 -11.89 4.53
CA ALA A 131 -9.47 -11.73 4.51
C ALA A 131 -9.96 -10.73 3.43
N TYR A 132 -9.06 -9.95 2.83
CA TYR A 132 -9.38 -8.87 1.89
C TYR A 132 -8.98 -9.20 0.44
N HIS A 133 -9.01 -10.48 0.05
CA HIS A 133 -8.63 -10.93 -1.30
C HIS A 133 -9.37 -10.17 -2.41
N THR A 134 -10.70 -10.06 -2.31
CA THR A 134 -11.52 -9.38 -3.31
C THR A 134 -11.15 -7.89 -3.43
N ASP A 135 -10.89 -7.22 -2.32
CA ASP A 135 -10.45 -5.82 -2.33
C ASP A 135 -9.08 -5.65 -3.02
N PHE A 136 -8.16 -6.59 -2.81
CA PHE A 136 -6.88 -6.59 -3.54
C PHE A 136 -7.08 -6.85 -5.04
N GLU A 137 -7.97 -7.74 -5.44
CA GLU A 137 -8.27 -7.97 -6.86
C GLU A 137 -8.83 -6.73 -7.55
N GLU A 138 -9.73 -6.01 -6.88
CA GLU A 138 -10.29 -4.75 -7.36
C GLU A 138 -9.21 -3.67 -7.44
N LEU A 139 -8.37 -3.52 -6.41
CA LEU A 139 -7.24 -2.59 -6.41
C LEU A 139 -6.33 -2.82 -7.62
N VAL A 140 -5.92 -4.08 -7.84
CA VAL A 140 -5.05 -4.46 -8.97
C VAL A 140 -5.77 -4.26 -10.30
N HIS A 141 -7.08 -4.50 -10.36
CA HIS A 141 -7.88 -4.25 -11.55
C HIS A 141 -7.89 -2.76 -11.92
N TYR A 142 -8.18 -1.86 -10.97
CA TYR A 142 -8.17 -0.41 -11.22
C TYR A 142 -6.79 0.08 -11.64
N ALA A 143 -5.72 -0.40 -10.99
CA ALA A 143 -4.34 -0.08 -11.36
C ALA A 143 -4.01 -0.52 -12.79
N GLU A 144 -4.44 -1.71 -13.21
CA GLU A 144 -4.23 -2.21 -14.57
C GLU A 144 -4.92 -1.32 -15.62
N GLN A 145 -6.12 -0.81 -15.35
CA GLN A 145 -6.81 0.11 -16.26
C GLN A 145 -6.01 1.40 -16.46
N ILE A 146 -5.35 1.91 -15.41
CA ILE A 146 -4.49 3.10 -15.48
C ILE A 146 -3.25 2.81 -16.32
N THR A 147 -2.55 1.70 -16.07
CA THR A 147 -1.34 1.32 -16.80
C THR A 147 -1.62 1.09 -18.29
N LYS A 148 -2.74 0.44 -18.64
CA LYS A 148 -3.16 0.22 -20.04
C LYS A 148 -3.35 1.52 -20.81
N LEU A 149 -3.85 2.57 -20.16
CA LEU A 149 -4.03 3.89 -20.76
C LEU A 149 -2.69 4.62 -20.92
N SER A 150 -1.83 4.57 -19.90
CA SER A 150 -0.50 5.19 -19.94
C SER A 150 0.41 4.59 -21.03
N ALA A 151 0.37 3.26 -21.21
CA ALA A 151 1.13 2.58 -22.26
C ALA A 151 0.77 3.05 -23.68
N ARG A 152 -0.46 3.55 -23.90
CA ARG A 152 -0.90 4.11 -25.19
C ARG A 152 -0.34 5.51 -25.45
N MET A 153 0.11 6.22 -24.42
CA MET A 153 0.53 7.62 -24.50
C MET A 153 2.05 7.83 -24.62
N ALA A 154 2.83 6.73 -24.64
CA ALA A 154 4.26 6.62 -25.00
C ALA A 154 5.28 7.58 -24.35
N THR A 155 4.88 8.44 -23.42
CA THR A 155 5.77 9.37 -22.73
C THR A 155 5.98 8.95 -21.28
N PRO A 156 7.19 8.50 -20.89
CA PRO A 156 7.51 8.25 -19.51
C PRO A 156 7.52 9.58 -18.75
N GLN A 157 6.64 9.72 -17.75
CA GLN A 157 6.76 10.82 -16.79
C GLN A 157 7.98 10.54 -15.90
N LEU A 158 8.95 11.47 -15.91
CA LEU A 158 10.22 11.31 -15.19
C LEU A 158 10.08 11.49 -13.67
N LEU A 159 9.07 12.25 -13.23
CA LEU A 159 8.80 12.56 -11.83
C LEU A 159 7.34 13.03 -11.70
N SER A 160 6.61 12.50 -10.72
CA SER A 160 5.31 13.03 -10.31
C SER A 160 5.32 13.29 -8.80
N PHE A 161 4.92 14.49 -8.39
CA PHE A 161 4.68 14.84 -6.98
C PHE A 161 3.25 14.54 -6.53
N ASP A 162 2.43 14.05 -7.46
CA ASP A 162 1.11 13.52 -7.19
C ASP A 162 1.21 12.05 -6.80
N ILE A 163 0.40 11.62 -5.85
CA ILE A 163 0.25 10.20 -5.51
C ILE A 163 -0.36 9.48 -6.71
N GLN A 164 0.31 8.44 -7.18
CA GLN A 164 -0.03 7.58 -8.31
C GLN A 164 -0.30 6.16 -7.80
N ILE A 165 0.17 5.13 -8.50
CA ILE A 165 -0.17 3.73 -8.24
C ILE A 165 0.98 2.91 -7.66
N LEU A 166 2.18 3.48 -7.51
CA LEU A 166 3.37 2.75 -7.08
C LEU A 166 3.22 2.25 -5.64
N GLY A 167 2.90 3.14 -4.69
CA GLY A 167 2.66 2.78 -3.29
C GLY A 167 1.56 1.72 -3.12
N PRO A 168 0.35 1.91 -3.70
CA PRO A 168 -0.72 0.93 -3.66
C PRO A 168 -0.34 -0.43 -4.25
N LEU A 169 0.36 -0.47 -5.39
CA LEU A 169 0.81 -1.71 -6.00
C LEU A 169 1.88 -2.40 -5.15
N TYR A 170 2.83 -1.64 -4.59
CA TYR A 170 3.83 -2.20 -3.69
C TYR A 170 3.17 -2.82 -2.47
N TYR A 171 2.24 -2.11 -1.81
CA TYR A 171 1.46 -2.64 -0.70
C TYR A 171 0.70 -3.92 -1.09
N ALA A 172 0.05 -3.94 -2.25
CA ALA A 172 -0.64 -5.13 -2.73
C ALA A 172 0.30 -6.32 -2.94
N VAL A 173 1.51 -6.10 -3.48
CA VAL A 173 2.49 -7.18 -3.64
C VAL A 173 2.96 -7.71 -2.28
N LEU A 174 3.22 -6.81 -1.33
CA LEU A 174 3.69 -7.19 -0.01
C LEU A 174 2.62 -7.91 0.79
N LYS A 175 1.38 -7.41 0.76
CA LYS A 175 0.34 -7.81 1.71
C LYS A 175 -0.64 -8.85 1.17
N CYS A 176 -0.91 -8.88 -0.13
CA CYS A 176 -1.78 -9.89 -0.72
C CYS A 176 -1.00 -11.18 -0.99
N ARG A 177 -1.20 -12.25 -0.21
CA ARG A 177 -0.45 -13.51 -0.39
C ARG A 177 -1.04 -14.44 -1.47
N TYR A 178 -2.15 -14.06 -2.11
CA TYR A 178 -2.78 -14.84 -3.18
C TYR A 178 -1.89 -14.85 -4.43
N PRO A 179 -1.38 -16.01 -4.88
CA PRO A 179 -0.33 -16.10 -5.89
C PRO A 179 -0.61 -15.33 -7.19
N THR A 180 -1.84 -15.44 -7.71
CA THR A 180 -2.26 -14.82 -8.97
C THR A 180 -2.34 -13.30 -8.87
N THR A 181 -3.05 -12.79 -7.86
CA THR A 181 -3.22 -11.35 -7.62
C THR A 181 -1.88 -10.70 -7.31
N ARG A 182 -1.05 -11.35 -6.48
CA ARG A 182 0.29 -10.87 -6.11
C ARG A 182 1.22 -10.73 -7.31
N ARG A 183 1.30 -11.75 -8.17
CA ARG A 183 2.13 -11.70 -9.38
C ARG A 183 1.64 -10.65 -10.38
N ARG A 184 0.31 -10.49 -10.52
CA ARG A 184 -0.26 -9.44 -11.37
C ARG A 184 0.10 -8.05 -10.85
N ALA A 185 0.02 -7.82 -9.54
CA ALA A 185 0.45 -6.56 -8.92
C ALA A 185 1.94 -6.29 -9.15
N LEU A 186 2.79 -7.32 -9.05
CA LEU A 186 4.24 -7.20 -9.28
C LEU A 186 4.57 -6.78 -10.72
N GLU A 187 3.89 -7.36 -11.71
CA GLU A 187 4.08 -6.97 -13.10
C GLU A 187 3.61 -5.54 -13.38
N LEU A 188 2.51 -5.10 -12.75
CA LEU A 188 2.07 -3.70 -12.84
C LEU A 188 3.06 -2.75 -12.17
N LEU A 189 3.65 -3.14 -11.04
CA LEU A 189 4.67 -2.34 -10.35
C LEU A 189 5.90 -2.13 -11.24
N ARG A 190 6.30 -3.14 -12.01
CA ARG A 190 7.37 -3.04 -13.02
C ARG A 190 7.06 -2.03 -14.13
N LEU A 191 5.78 -1.86 -14.46
CA LEU A 191 5.27 -0.95 -15.49
C LEU A 191 4.89 0.43 -14.94
N ALA A 192 4.93 0.64 -13.62
CA ALA A 192 4.57 1.89 -12.98
C ALA A 192 5.57 3.02 -13.37
N PRO A 193 5.19 4.30 -13.17
CA PRO A 193 6.11 5.42 -13.36
C PRO A 193 7.42 5.20 -12.60
N ARG A 194 8.56 5.58 -13.21
CA ARG A 194 9.88 5.31 -12.61
C ARG A 194 10.02 5.87 -11.20
N ARG A 195 9.42 7.05 -10.95
CA ARG A 195 9.43 7.74 -9.66
C ARG A 195 8.08 8.35 -9.30
N GLU A 196 7.65 8.13 -8.06
CA GLU A 196 6.45 8.72 -7.44
C GLU A 196 6.87 9.39 -6.13
N GLY A 197 7.06 10.72 -6.16
CA GLY A 197 7.74 11.46 -5.11
C GLY A 197 9.11 10.85 -4.81
N LEU A 198 9.23 10.22 -3.63
CA LEU A 198 10.44 9.60 -3.10
C LEU A 198 10.61 8.15 -3.56
N TRP A 199 9.53 7.53 -4.02
CA TRP A 199 9.49 6.11 -4.32
C TRP A 199 10.10 5.82 -5.69
N ASN A 200 10.93 4.76 -5.76
CA ASN A 200 11.55 4.28 -6.99
C ASN A 200 10.95 2.92 -7.37
N ALA A 201 10.34 2.84 -8.56
CA ALA A 201 9.64 1.64 -9.00
C ALA A 201 10.58 0.43 -9.18
N HIS A 202 11.82 0.64 -9.61
CA HIS A 202 12.80 -0.43 -9.78
C HIS A 202 13.20 -1.03 -8.43
N HIS A 203 13.49 -0.18 -7.44
CA HIS A 203 13.81 -0.62 -6.09
C HIS A 203 12.62 -1.35 -5.45
N ALA A 204 11.42 -0.78 -5.56
CA ALA A 204 10.20 -1.41 -5.08
C ALA A 204 9.98 -2.79 -5.73
N TYR A 205 10.17 -2.90 -7.05
CA TYR A 205 10.03 -4.16 -7.77
C TYR A 205 11.03 -5.24 -7.32
N VAL A 206 12.33 -4.93 -7.24
CA VAL A 206 13.33 -5.94 -6.86
C VAL A 206 13.14 -6.41 -5.42
N THR A 207 12.81 -5.49 -4.49
CA THR A 207 12.52 -5.82 -3.09
C THR A 207 11.26 -6.66 -2.98
N ALA A 208 10.17 -6.25 -3.64
CA ALA A 208 8.90 -6.98 -3.60
C ALA A 208 9.02 -8.39 -4.21
N LYS A 209 9.75 -8.52 -5.34
CA LYS A 209 10.06 -9.81 -5.93
C LYS A 209 10.81 -10.71 -4.95
N ARG A 210 11.80 -10.17 -4.25
CA ARG A 210 12.58 -10.93 -3.26
C ARG A 210 11.72 -11.42 -2.10
N ILE A 211 10.80 -10.59 -1.62
CA ILE A 211 9.87 -10.96 -0.54
C ILE A 211 8.97 -12.13 -0.97
N ILE A 212 8.45 -12.11 -2.20
CA ILE A 212 7.68 -13.26 -2.74
C ILE A 212 8.52 -14.53 -2.69
N GLU A 213 9.77 -14.48 -3.14
CA GLU A 213 10.68 -15.64 -3.14
C GLU A 213 10.96 -16.18 -1.73
N LEU A 214 11.06 -15.30 -0.73
CA LEU A 214 11.29 -15.68 0.66
C LEU A 214 10.04 -16.33 1.28
N GLU A 215 8.87 -15.70 1.13
CA GLU A 215 7.62 -16.20 1.71
C GLU A 215 7.18 -17.52 1.03
N GLU A 216 7.32 -17.65 -0.28
CA GLU A 216 6.86 -18.84 -1.03
C GLU A 216 7.86 -20.01 -0.98
N ARG A 217 9.08 -19.82 -0.45
CA ARG A 217 10.08 -20.90 -0.38
C ARG A 217 9.56 -22.11 0.39
N HIS A 218 8.83 -21.89 1.47
CA HIS A 218 8.33 -22.93 2.37
C HIS A 218 7.13 -23.69 1.78
N LEU A 219 6.31 -23.02 0.96
CA LEU A 219 5.14 -23.64 0.29
C LEU A 219 5.52 -24.71 -0.73
N ASN A 220 6.73 -24.63 -1.27
CA ASN A 220 7.23 -25.57 -2.28
C ASN A 220 7.99 -26.77 -1.66
N ALA A 221 8.35 -26.70 -0.37
CA ALA A 221 9.24 -27.66 0.29
C ALA A 221 8.51 -28.64 1.21
N GLN A 222 7.38 -28.23 1.79
CA GLN A 222 6.49 -29.11 2.55
C GLN A 222 5.37 -29.57 1.63
N GLY A 223 5.07 -30.88 1.65
CA GLY A 223 3.88 -31.40 0.96
C GLY A 223 2.60 -30.66 1.37
N LEU A 224 1.53 -30.85 0.61
CA LEU A 224 0.23 -30.17 0.77
C LEU A 224 -0.09 -29.93 2.26
N PRO A 225 -0.23 -28.67 2.71
CA PRO A 225 -0.60 -28.39 4.09
C PRO A 225 -1.97 -29.00 4.40
N ASP A 226 -2.22 -29.20 5.70
CA ASP A 226 -3.52 -29.63 6.21
C ASP A 226 -4.66 -28.79 5.61
N GLU A 227 -5.80 -29.41 5.31
CA GLU A 227 -6.93 -28.74 4.66
C GLU A 227 -7.40 -27.52 5.47
N ALA A 228 -7.26 -27.55 6.80
CA ALA A 228 -7.60 -26.44 7.69
C ALA A 228 -6.71 -25.20 7.52
N SER A 229 -5.51 -25.34 6.94
CA SER A 229 -4.60 -24.21 6.68
C SER A 229 -4.84 -23.56 5.31
N ARG A 230 -5.73 -24.11 4.48
CA ARG A 230 -6.03 -23.56 3.16
C ARG A 230 -7.07 -22.45 3.25
N LEU A 231 -6.68 -21.24 2.89
CA LEU A 231 -7.62 -20.13 2.77
C LEU A 231 -8.10 -20.03 1.30
N HIS A 232 -9.42 -20.05 1.10
CA HIS A 232 -10.05 -20.14 -0.23
C HIS A 232 -9.52 -21.30 -1.11
N GLY A 233 -9.13 -22.42 -0.50
CA GLY A 233 -8.59 -23.58 -1.22
C GLY A 233 -7.15 -23.42 -1.70
N LEU A 234 -6.46 -22.34 -1.34
CA LEU A 234 -5.07 -22.08 -1.66
C LEU A 234 -4.17 -22.20 -0.44
N THR A 235 -2.94 -22.67 -0.67
CA THR A 235 -1.87 -22.69 0.32
C THR A 235 -1.23 -21.31 0.38
N LEU A 236 -1.41 -20.59 1.48
CA LEU A 236 -0.76 -19.30 1.75
C LEU A 236 0.35 -19.47 2.80
N PRO A 237 1.41 -18.62 2.78
CA PRO A 237 2.43 -18.63 3.82
C PRO A 237 1.79 -18.42 5.21
N ASN A 238 2.24 -19.17 6.22
CA ASN A 238 1.85 -18.91 7.61
C ASN A 238 2.51 -17.61 8.12
N ASP A 239 2.07 -17.08 9.26
CA ASP A 239 2.65 -15.85 9.81
C ASP A 239 4.16 -15.95 10.05
N GLU A 240 4.67 -17.10 10.50
CA GLU A 240 6.09 -17.32 10.79
C GLU A 240 7.00 -17.15 9.56
N SER A 241 6.48 -17.49 8.37
CA SER A 241 7.19 -17.36 7.10
C SER A 241 6.94 -16.03 6.39
N ARG A 242 6.07 -15.17 6.93
CA ARG A 242 5.77 -13.84 6.37
C ARG A 242 6.81 -12.81 6.81
N ILE A 243 7.07 -11.87 5.90
CA ILE A 243 7.85 -10.68 6.22
C ILE A 243 6.90 -9.62 6.80
N PHE A 244 7.05 -9.30 8.09
CA PHE A 244 6.17 -8.35 8.80
C PHE A 244 6.49 -6.91 8.44
N ASN A 245 7.79 -6.62 8.42
CA ASN A 245 8.31 -5.31 8.17
C ASN A 245 9.48 -5.47 7.19
N PRO A 246 9.21 -5.42 5.87
CA PRO A 246 10.26 -5.03 4.98
C PRO A 246 10.47 -3.56 5.29
N SER A 247 11.45 -3.26 6.14
CA SER A 247 11.75 -1.91 6.58
C SER A 247 11.57 -0.94 5.42
N GLU A 248 10.85 0.14 5.71
CA GLU A 248 11.09 1.48 5.17
C GLU A 248 12.01 1.43 3.95
N MET A 249 11.44 1.59 2.74
CA MET A 249 12.28 1.89 1.58
C MET A 249 13.34 2.90 2.04
N PRO A 250 14.64 2.58 2.00
CA PRO A 250 15.63 3.29 2.79
C PRO A 250 15.68 4.72 2.28
N PHE A 251 15.06 5.63 3.01
CA PHE A 251 14.99 7.05 2.69
C PHE A 251 15.64 7.82 3.82
N ASP A 252 16.93 7.55 4.05
CA ASP A 252 17.77 8.55 4.66
C ASP A 252 17.93 9.71 3.68
N PHE A 253 17.26 10.82 4.00
CA PHE A 253 17.11 12.03 3.20
C PHE A 253 18.38 12.84 2.98
N GLN A 254 19.53 12.40 3.50
CA GLN A 254 20.75 13.22 3.44
C GLN A 254 21.53 13.08 2.13
N ASP A 255 21.27 12.05 1.33
CA ASP A 255 22.01 11.85 0.08
C ASP A 255 21.05 11.75 -1.11
N PHE A 256 20.73 12.90 -1.71
CA PHE A 256 20.16 12.99 -3.07
C PHE A 256 21.10 12.43 -4.16
N ASP A 257 22.24 11.90 -3.75
CA ASP A 257 23.25 11.28 -4.57
C ASP A 257 23.36 9.81 -4.17
N HIS A 258 22.85 8.92 -5.01
CA HIS A 258 23.24 7.51 -5.09
C HIS A 258 23.94 6.89 -3.87
N ARG A 259 23.27 6.76 -2.72
CA ARG A 259 23.67 5.75 -1.72
C ARG A 259 22.84 4.49 -1.87
N ILE A 260 22.88 3.93 -3.09
CA ILE A 260 23.30 2.52 -3.19
C ILE A 260 24.56 2.49 -2.33
N VAL A 261 24.53 1.92 -1.13
CA VAL A 261 25.77 1.66 -0.42
C VAL A 261 26.56 0.81 -1.40
N SER A 262 27.51 1.44 -2.09
CA SER A 262 28.56 0.71 -2.78
C SER A 262 29.33 0.10 -1.64
N SER A 263 28.83 -1.03 -1.13
CA SER A 263 29.65 -1.89 -0.33
C SER A 263 30.88 -2.10 -1.22
N PRO A 264 32.10 -1.73 -0.78
CA PRO A 264 33.28 -2.01 -1.58
C PRO A 264 33.40 -3.52 -1.89
N ALA A 265 32.67 -4.37 -1.16
CA ALA A 265 32.49 -5.79 -1.45
C ALA A 265 31.35 -6.12 -2.44
N TYR A 266 30.30 -5.29 -2.57
CA TYR A 266 29.12 -5.52 -3.42
C TYR A 266 28.65 -4.23 -4.13
N PRO A 267 29.28 -3.85 -5.26
CA PRO A 267 28.82 -2.71 -6.05
C PRO A 267 27.44 -2.98 -6.68
N CYS A 268 26.61 -1.93 -6.81
CA CYS A 268 25.28 -1.98 -7.42
C CYS A 268 24.24 -2.87 -6.70
N THR A 269 24.28 -2.95 -5.37
CA THR A 269 23.29 -3.67 -4.57
C THR A 269 22.49 -2.75 -3.65
N LEU A 270 21.19 -3.01 -3.52
CA LEU A 270 20.30 -2.43 -2.52
C LEU A 270 20.40 -3.26 -1.23
N GLU A 271 20.77 -2.62 -0.12
CA GLU A 271 20.62 -3.24 1.20
C GLU A 271 19.13 -3.30 1.56
N ALA A 272 18.63 -4.50 1.84
CA ALA A 272 17.27 -4.73 2.29
C ALA A 272 17.29 -5.46 3.64
N ARG A 273 16.47 -4.96 4.57
CA ARG A 273 16.26 -5.55 5.90
C ARG A 273 14.91 -6.23 5.93
N PHE A 274 14.92 -7.50 6.30
CA PHE A 274 13.72 -8.33 6.39
C PHE A 274 13.51 -8.78 7.83
N LEU A 275 12.33 -8.48 8.37
CA LEU A 275 11.93 -8.89 9.71
C LEU A 275 10.89 -10.02 9.64
N THR A 276 11.15 -11.07 10.42
CA THR A 276 10.30 -12.26 10.54
C THR A 276 10.09 -12.64 12.01
N LYS A 277 9.03 -13.40 12.30
CA LYS A 277 8.75 -14.00 13.61
C LYS A 277 8.68 -15.52 13.51
N PRO A 278 9.81 -16.22 13.31
CA PRO A 278 9.83 -17.66 13.09
C PRO A 278 9.39 -18.47 14.31
N TRP A 279 9.36 -17.86 15.49
CA TRP A 279 8.92 -18.46 16.75
C TRP A 279 7.49 -18.04 17.14
N GLY A 280 6.70 -17.58 16.17
CA GLY A 280 5.33 -17.10 16.38
C GLY A 280 5.25 -15.64 16.86
N LEU A 281 4.03 -15.11 16.97
CA LEU A 281 3.78 -13.68 17.17
C LEU A 281 4.32 -13.10 18.49
N LEU A 282 4.44 -13.91 19.54
CA LEU A 282 5.02 -13.53 20.84
C LEU A 282 6.53 -13.82 20.93
N GLY A 283 7.11 -14.44 19.90
CA GLY A 283 8.52 -14.76 19.81
C GLY A 283 9.39 -13.55 19.47
N GLU A 284 10.70 -13.74 19.59
CA GLU A 284 11.68 -12.71 19.24
C GLU A 284 11.68 -12.42 17.73
N TRP A 285 11.95 -11.16 17.38
CA TRP A 285 12.17 -10.73 16.01
C TRP A 285 13.47 -11.33 15.47
N GLN A 286 13.41 -11.89 14.26
CA GLN A 286 14.59 -12.25 13.49
C GLN A 286 14.78 -11.25 12.33
N GLU A 287 15.92 -10.56 12.35
CA GLU A 287 16.38 -9.69 11.26
C GLU A 287 17.29 -10.46 10.31
N THR A 288 17.07 -10.32 9.01
CA THR A 288 17.98 -10.76 7.95
C THR A 288 18.31 -9.59 7.05
N ILE A 289 19.61 -9.35 6.84
CA ILE A 289 20.10 -8.31 5.92
C ILE A 289 20.56 -9.00 4.64
N GLU A 290 20.02 -8.57 3.49
CA GLU A 290 20.45 -9.04 2.18
C GLU A 290 20.84 -7.86 1.27
N TYR A 291 21.81 -8.11 0.38
CA TYR A 291 22.22 -7.16 -0.66
C TYR A 291 21.64 -7.60 -2.01
N ILE A 292 20.56 -6.95 -2.43
CA ILE A 292 19.82 -7.29 -3.65
C ILE A 292 20.46 -6.56 -4.84
N LYS A 293 20.87 -7.32 -5.86
CA LYS A 293 21.44 -6.72 -7.08
C LYS A 293 20.39 -5.90 -7.84
N LEU A 294 20.74 -4.66 -8.16
CA LEU A 294 19.93 -3.72 -8.96
C LEU A 294 20.08 -3.97 -10.47
#